data_AF-A0A959NAY1-F1
#
_entry.id   AF-A0A959NAY1-F1
#
_cell.length_a   1.000
_cell.length_b   1.000
_cell.length_c   1.000
_cell.angle_alpha   90.00
_cell.angle_beta   90.00
_cell.angle_gamma   90.00
#
_symmetry.space_group_name_H-M   'P 1'
#
loop_
_entity.id
_entity.type
_entity.pdbx_description
1 polymer ?
#
loop_
_entity_poly.entity_id
_entity_poly.type
_entity_poly.pdbx_seq_one_letter_code
_entity_poly.pdbx_strand_id
1 'polypeptide(L)'
;RLFEETKQRTSELGVINSVQEGLVKEMNIQAIYDLVGNRICNLFDTQTVIIRTFDVKQNLEYWQFAIEKGERVYSHPRPIIWANKQLMTTKHSLLINKDYQETARKFGGTGVSKGMPPKSALFVPMIVSGEVRGSVSLQNVEKENAFSESEERLLNTLTNSMSVALENARLFDESNQLLSEAKQRANELSTVNSISQALTSQLNLDDLINLVGEQMKELFHANIVYLAILDHNTNMINFPYQYGDKMQPMKLGEGLTSKIILSGEPLLINKDLDQLREQLGVQQIGVPAASYLGVPIPVENEVIGVLSIQSTETENRFGEDDMRLLTTIAASVGIALKKAKLFEEVKAANHEAEAARKNAEKANEAKSAFLSTVSHELRTPLTSVLGFAKIIKKRLEDKIFPT
;
A
#
# COMPACT_ATOMS: atom_id res chain seq x y z
N ARG A 1 24.43 -6.49 -61.54
CA ARG A 1 23.52 -5.50 -60.91
C ARG A 1 22.51 -6.20 -59.99
N LEU A 2 21.61 -7.06 -60.51
CA LEU A 2 20.60 -7.75 -59.70
C LEU A 2 21.18 -8.65 -58.58
N PHE A 3 22.30 -9.34 -58.86
CA PHE A 3 23.00 -10.20 -57.88
C PHE A 3 23.64 -9.40 -56.73
N GLU A 4 24.28 -8.27 -57.04
CA GLU A 4 24.87 -7.37 -56.03
C GLU A 4 23.80 -6.68 -55.17
N GLU A 5 22.68 -6.24 -55.77
CA GLU A 5 21.53 -5.71 -55.03
C GLU A 5 20.92 -6.76 -54.09
N THR A 6 20.85 -8.03 -54.52
CA THR A 6 20.30 -9.12 -53.71
C THR A 6 21.22 -9.45 -52.53
N LYS A 7 22.54 -9.46 -52.77
CA LYS A 7 23.55 -9.71 -51.74
C LYS A 7 23.57 -8.60 -50.69
N GLN A 8 23.52 -7.34 -51.12
CA GLN A 8 23.43 -6.18 -50.22
C GLN A 8 22.17 -6.25 -49.35
N ARG A 9 21.01 -6.53 -49.96
CA ARG A 9 19.73 -6.61 -49.24
C ARG A 9 19.69 -7.76 -48.22
N THR A 10 20.37 -8.87 -48.52
CA THR A 10 20.50 -10.01 -47.58
C THR A 10 21.36 -9.64 -46.38
N SER A 11 22.46 -8.91 -46.61
CA SER A 11 23.33 -8.40 -45.56
C SER A 11 22.61 -7.40 -44.64
N GLU A 12 21.84 -6.48 -45.22
CA GLU A 12 21.02 -5.51 -44.46
C GLU A 12 19.99 -6.21 -43.56
N LEU A 13 19.29 -7.22 -44.09
CA LEU A 13 18.32 -8.01 -43.31
C LEU A 13 18.96 -8.78 -42.16
N GLY A 14 20.13 -9.38 -42.38
CA GLY A 14 20.87 -10.08 -41.32
C GLY A 14 21.24 -9.15 -40.15
N VAL A 15 21.62 -7.91 -40.47
CA VAL A 15 21.92 -6.91 -39.45
C VAL A 15 20.66 -6.47 -38.71
N ILE A 16 19.57 -6.18 -39.41
CA ILE A 16 18.29 -5.80 -38.79
C ILE A 16 17.83 -6.88 -37.80
N ASN A 17 17.83 -8.15 -38.21
CA ASN A 17 17.42 -9.26 -37.36
C ASN A 17 18.28 -9.37 -36.10
N SER A 18 19.61 -9.27 -36.24
CA SER A 18 20.51 -9.34 -35.08
C SER A 18 20.31 -8.19 -34.08
N VAL A 19 19.96 -6.99 -34.56
CA VAL A 19 19.64 -5.85 -33.68
C VAL A 19 18.31 -6.12 -32.97
N GLN A 20 17.30 -6.57 -33.71
CA GLN A 20 15.99 -6.89 -33.13
C GLN A 20 16.09 -7.99 -32.07
N GLU A 21 16.87 -9.05 -32.31
CA GLU A 21 17.11 -10.12 -31.33
C GLU A 21 17.79 -9.61 -30.06
N GLY A 22 18.75 -8.69 -30.19
CA GLY A 22 19.39 -8.04 -29.05
C GLY A 22 18.43 -7.14 -28.28
N LEU A 23 17.62 -6.35 -28.99
CA LEU A 23 16.65 -5.41 -28.41
C LEU A 23 15.52 -6.11 -27.65
N VAL A 24 15.05 -7.27 -28.11
CA VAL A 24 13.94 -8.01 -27.45
C VAL A 24 14.31 -8.45 -26.03
N LYS A 25 15.61 -8.67 -25.75
CA LYS A 25 16.10 -9.16 -24.46
C LYS A 25 16.60 -8.07 -23.54
N GLU A 26 16.73 -6.85 -24.03
CA GLU A 26 17.29 -5.73 -23.28
C GLU A 26 16.17 -4.85 -22.74
N MET A 27 16.17 -4.65 -21.42
CA MET A 27 15.21 -3.78 -20.72
C MET A 27 15.89 -2.54 -20.16
N ASN A 28 17.23 -2.48 -20.15
CA ASN A 28 17.94 -1.29 -19.74
C ASN A 28 17.95 -0.26 -20.89
N ILE A 29 17.31 0.88 -20.65
CA ILE A 29 17.19 1.98 -21.63
C ILE A 29 18.56 2.43 -22.17
N GLN A 30 19.59 2.56 -21.32
CA GLN A 30 20.92 2.97 -21.77
C GLN A 30 21.60 1.89 -22.62
N ALA A 31 21.47 0.63 -22.23
CA ALA A 31 22.01 -0.49 -23.00
C ALA A 31 21.35 -0.60 -24.39
N ILE A 32 20.06 -0.28 -24.52
CA ILE A 32 19.37 -0.17 -25.82
C ILE A 32 20.04 0.90 -26.70
N TYR A 33 20.28 2.10 -26.17
CA TYR A 33 20.97 3.16 -26.91
C TYR A 33 22.38 2.74 -27.34
N ASP A 34 23.13 2.09 -26.45
CA ASP A 34 24.49 1.65 -26.73
C ASP A 34 24.55 0.53 -27.77
N LEU A 35 23.64 -0.46 -27.70
CA LEU A 35 23.54 -1.53 -28.67
C LEU A 35 23.28 -1.00 -30.07
N VAL A 36 22.26 -0.14 -30.21
CA VAL A 36 21.86 0.40 -31.52
C VAL A 36 22.89 1.39 -32.03
N GLY A 37 23.39 2.30 -31.18
CA GLY A 37 24.39 3.29 -31.56
C GLY A 37 25.70 2.64 -32.02
N ASN A 38 26.19 1.63 -31.30
CA ASN A 38 27.39 0.88 -31.71
C ASN A 38 27.16 0.14 -33.03
N ARG A 39 25.97 -0.45 -33.23
CA ARG A 39 25.65 -1.10 -34.49
C ARG A 39 25.64 -0.09 -35.64
N ILE A 40 25.02 1.08 -35.46
CA ILE A 40 25.02 2.15 -36.47
C ILE A 40 26.46 2.56 -36.83
N CYS A 41 27.34 2.75 -35.85
CA CYS A 41 28.74 3.11 -36.11
C CYS A 41 29.48 2.07 -36.97
N ASN A 42 29.13 0.78 -36.85
CA ASN A 42 29.72 -0.30 -37.65
C ASN A 42 29.16 -0.41 -39.07
N LEU A 43 27.98 0.16 -39.34
CA LEU A 43 27.27 -0.01 -40.61
C LEU A 43 27.44 1.16 -41.57
N PHE A 44 27.62 2.37 -41.05
CA PHE A 44 27.63 3.58 -41.85
C PHE A 44 29.03 4.22 -41.86
N ASP A 45 29.53 4.61 -43.04
CA ASP A 45 30.76 5.41 -43.19
C ASP A 45 30.49 6.87 -42.78
N THR A 46 30.46 7.12 -41.47
CA THR A 46 30.12 8.42 -40.89
C THR A 46 31.10 8.81 -39.80
N GLN A 47 31.44 10.09 -39.74
CA GLN A 47 32.30 10.62 -38.67
C GLN A 47 31.50 10.92 -37.40
N THR A 48 30.17 11.03 -37.46
CA THR A 48 29.38 11.42 -36.30
C THR A 48 28.05 10.68 -36.25
N VAL A 49 27.80 9.98 -35.15
CA VAL A 49 26.52 9.35 -34.82
C VAL A 49 26.01 9.94 -33.53
N ILE A 50 24.75 10.40 -33.51
CA ILE A 50 24.13 10.93 -32.30
C ILE A 50 22.71 10.37 -32.18
N ILE A 51 22.39 9.79 -31.03
CA ILE A 51 21.04 9.42 -30.60
C ILE A 51 20.61 10.40 -29.50
N ARG A 52 19.44 10.99 -29.67
CA ARG A 52 18.91 12.03 -28.78
C ARG A 52 17.49 11.77 -28.37
N THR A 53 17.14 12.21 -27.17
CA THR A 53 15.75 12.35 -26.73
C THR A 53 15.38 13.82 -26.54
N PHE A 54 14.09 14.11 -26.61
CA PHE A 54 13.57 15.48 -26.50
C PHE A 54 12.69 15.63 -25.25
N ASP A 55 12.98 16.66 -24.46
CA ASP A 55 12.01 17.26 -23.54
C ASP A 55 11.34 18.43 -24.27
N VAL A 56 10.14 18.17 -24.79
CA VAL A 56 9.36 19.15 -25.55
C VAL A 56 8.89 20.31 -24.67
N LYS A 57 8.62 20.06 -23.38
CA LYS A 57 8.13 21.09 -22.45
C LYS A 57 9.23 22.11 -22.12
N GLN A 58 10.44 21.61 -21.91
CA GLN A 58 11.60 22.45 -21.61
C GLN A 58 12.34 22.92 -22.88
N ASN A 59 11.94 22.43 -24.05
CA ASN A 59 12.61 22.66 -25.34
C ASN A 59 14.09 22.27 -25.29
N LEU A 60 14.40 21.11 -24.67
CA LEU A 60 15.75 20.57 -24.54
C LEU A 60 15.91 19.24 -25.29
N GLU A 61 17.09 19.01 -25.84
CA GLU A 61 17.55 17.71 -26.32
C GLU A 61 18.67 17.15 -25.43
N TYR A 62 18.64 15.84 -25.22
CA TYR A 62 19.60 15.08 -24.43
C TYR A 62 20.29 14.07 -25.33
N TRP A 63 21.62 14.02 -25.27
CA TRP A 63 22.40 13.06 -26.04
C TRP A 63 22.56 11.78 -25.24
N GLN A 64 21.87 10.72 -25.67
CA GLN A 64 21.89 9.41 -25.00
C GLN A 64 23.03 8.53 -25.53
N PHE A 65 23.43 8.78 -26.78
CA PHE A 65 24.58 8.17 -27.44
C PHE A 65 25.19 9.22 -28.37
N ALA A 66 26.50 9.45 -28.30
CA ALA A 66 27.18 10.28 -29.29
C ALA A 66 28.60 9.79 -29.53
N ILE A 67 28.94 9.56 -30.80
CA ILE A 67 30.29 9.27 -31.24
C ILE A 67 30.69 10.31 -32.28
N GLU A 68 31.87 10.90 -32.11
CA GLU A 68 32.51 11.78 -33.09
C GLU A 68 33.92 11.27 -33.38
N LYS A 69 34.23 11.00 -34.66
CA LYS A 69 35.51 10.45 -35.14
C LYS A 69 35.98 9.21 -34.37
N GLY A 70 35.05 8.35 -33.99
CA GLY A 70 35.31 7.12 -33.25
C GLY A 70 35.41 7.29 -31.72
N GLU A 71 35.34 8.52 -31.21
CA GLU A 71 35.40 8.81 -29.78
C GLU A 71 34.01 9.07 -29.19
N ARG A 72 33.76 8.55 -27.98
CA ARG A 72 32.52 8.80 -27.24
C ARG A 72 32.50 10.24 -26.74
N VAL A 73 31.45 10.98 -27.11
CA VAL A 73 31.27 12.38 -26.69
C VAL A 73 30.05 12.49 -25.79
N TYR A 74 30.14 13.41 -24.83
CA TYR A 74 29.02 13.79 -23.96
C TYR A 74 28.73 15.28 -24.13
N SER A 75 27.45 15.64 -24.00
CA SER A 75 26.99 17.02 -24.03
C SER A 75 26.03 17.26 -22.88
N HIS A 76 26.12 18.44 -22.27
CA HIS A 76 25.04 18.93 -21.43
C HIS A 76 23.75 19.11 -22.28
N PRO A 77 22.57 19.01 -21.64
CA PRO A 77 21.29 19.28 -22.29
C PRO A 77 21.31 20.67 -22.94
N ARG A 78 20.73 20.77 -24.13
CA ARG A 78 20.78 22.00 -24.93
C ARG A 78 19.47 22.21 -25.67
N PRO A 79 19.19 23.43 -26.19
CA PRO A 79 17.97 23.66 -26.96
C PRO A 79 17.84 22.74 -28.18
N ILE A 80 16.61 22.29 -28.47
CA ILE A 80 16.32 21.45 -29.63
C ILE A 80 16.71 22.21 -30.91
N ILE A 81 17.58 21.60 -31.73
CA ILE A 81 18.09 22.22 -32.95
C ILE A 81 17.03 22.27 -34.07
N TRP A 82 17.24 23.14 -35.05
CA TRP A 82 16.35 23.35 -36.19
C TRP A 82 15.97 22.04 -36.91
N ALA A 83 16.93 21.13 -37.15
CA ALA A 83 16.69 19.88 -37.87
C ALA A 83 15.73 18.97 -37.08
N ASN A 84 15.91 18.89 -35.76
CA ASN A 84 15.04 18.12 -34.88
C ASN A 84 13.64 18.74 -34.78
N LYS A 85 13.52 20.07 -34.81
CA LYS A 85 12.21 20.75 -34.92
C LYS A 85 11.50 20.43 -36.24
N GLN A 86 12.24 20.32 -37.34
CA GLN A 86 11.67 19.86 -38.61
C GLN A 86 11.18 18.42 -38.49
N LEU A 87 11.96 17.51 -37.92
CA LEU A 87 11.52 16.13 -37.67
C LEU A 87 10.23 16.08 -36.84
N MET A 88 10.13 16.88 -35.77
CA MET A 88 8.93 16.95 -34.93
C MET A 88 7.69 17.43 -35.69
N THR A 89 7.89 18.31 -36.67
CA THR A 89 6.81 18.87 -37.50
C THR A 89 6.39 17.90 -38.60
N THR A 90 7.36 17.35 -39.34
CA THR A 90 7.11 16.53 -40.52
C THR A 90 6.86 15.07 -40.18
N LYS A 91 7.45 14.56 -39.10
CA LYS A 91 7.53 13.12 -38.74
C LYS A 91 8.22 12.25 -39.81
N HIS A 92 8.97 12.85 -40.71
CA HIS A 92 9.73 12.17 -41.77
C HIS A 92 11.23 12.43 -41.58
N SER A 93 12.06 11.51 -42.06
CA SER A 93 13.51 11.69 -42.09
C SER A 93 13.91 12.90 -42.95
N LEU A 94 15.02 13.53 -42.58
CA LEU A 94 15.59 14.69 -43.25
C LEU A 94 16.98 14.31 -43.76
N LEU A 95 17.07 14.06 -45.06
CA LEU A 95 18.31 13.81 -45.78
C LEU A 95 18.81 15.09 -46.44
N ILE A 96 20.04 15.47 -46.12
CA ILE A 96 20.72 16.66 -46.65
C ILE A 96 22.03 16.23 -47.27
N ASN A 97 22.06 16.10 -48.58
CA ASN A 97 23.23 15.59 -49.30
C ASN A 97 24.22 16.68 -49.72
N LYS A 98 23.76 17.93 -49.86
CA LYS A 98 24.58 19.10 -50.25
C LYS A 98 24.11 20.34 -49.51
N ASP A 99 24.95 21.37 -49.51
CA ASP A 99 24.59 22.72 -49.05
C ASP A 99 23.96 22.75 -47.65
N TYR A 100 24.51 21.97 -46.71
CA TYR A 100 23.95 21.81 -45.36
C TYR A 100 23.74 23.16 -44.64
N GLN A 101 24.72 24.06 -44.74
CA GLN A 101 24.63 25.37 -44.10
C GLN A 101 23.55 26.25 -44.72
N GLU A 102 23.35 26.19 -46.04
CA GLU A 102 22.27 26.92 -46.70
C GLU A 102 20.91 26.36 -46.31
N THR A 103 20.79 25.03 -46.29
CA THR A 103 19.59 24.32 -45.82
C THR A 103 19.25 24.72 -44.38
N ALA A 104 20.24 24.73 -43.49
CA ALA A 104 20.04 25.15 -42.10
C ALA A 104 19.52 26.59 -42.00
N ARG A 105 20.09 27.54 -42.78
CA ARG A 105 19.63 28.93 -42.79
C ARG A 105 18.20 29.07 -43.28
N LYS A 106 17.78 28.30 -44.29
CA LYS A 106 16.39 28.26 -44.78
C LYS A 106 15.39 27.90 -43.68
N PHE A 107 15.81 27.06 -42.73
CA PHE A 107 14.99 26.66 -41.58
C PHE A 107 15.31 27.44 -40.28
N GLY A 108 15.96 28.60 -40.39
CA GLY A 108 16.25 29.48 -39.25
C GLY A 108 17.37 28.98 -38.31
N GLY A 109 18.20 28.04 -38.77
CA GLY A 109 19.35 27.51 -38.05
C GLY A 109 20.68 28.17 -38.46
N THR A 110 21.71 28.01 -37.61
CA THR A 110 23.07 28.54 -37.84
C THR A 110 23.96 27.63 -38.70
N GLY A 111 23.53 26.39 -38.98
CA GLY A 111 24.28 25.40 -39.75
C GLY A 111 25.42 24.69 -39.01
N VAL A 112 25.74 25.08 -37.76
CA VAL A 112 26.70 24.38 -36.90
C VAL A 112 26.22 24.48 -35.47
N SER A 113 26.09 23.34 -34.77
CA SER A 113 25.79 23.34 -33.33
C SER A 113 27.05 23.25 -32.46
N LYS A 114 28.10 22.57 -32.95
CA LYS A 114 29.42 22.37 -32.35
C LYS A 114 30.33 21.77 -33.43
N GLY A 115 31.63 22.08 -33.43
CA GLY A 115 32.58 21.50 -34.39
C GLY A 115 32.50 22.05 -35.82
N MET A 116 32.85 21.24 -36.82
CA MET A 116 32.79 21.62 -38.24
C MET A 116 31.39 21.37 -38.81
N PRO A 117 30.89 22.23 -39.72
CA PRO A 117 29.65 21.95 -40.45
C PRO A 117 29.79 20.65 -41.25
N PRO A 118 28.82 19.74 -41.18
CA PRO A 118 28.82 18.60 -42.08
C PRO A 118 28.55 19.04 -43.51
N LYS A 119 29.10 18.29 -44.47
CA LYS A 119 28.80 18.43 -45.90
C LYS A 119 27.52 17.69 -46.26
N SER A 120 27.27 16.55 -45.62
CA SER A 120 25.98 15.86 -45.67
C SER A 120 25.55 15.35 -44.30
N ALA A 121 24.25 15.29 -44.08
CA ALA A 121 23.66 14.82 -42.83
C ALA A 121 22.34 14.08 -43.09
N LEU A 122 22.07 13.08 -42.26
CA LEU A 122 20.81 12.35 -42.25
C LEU A 122 20.25 12.41 -40.83
N PHE A 123 18.99 12.81 -40.69
CA PHE A 123 18.27 12.80 -39.42
C PHE A 123 17.03 11.92 -39.55
N VAL A 124 16.84 11.04 -38.58
CA VAL A 124 15.72 10.09 -38.53
C VAL A 124 14.97 10.28 -37.21
N PRO A 125 13.64 10.43 -37.24
CA PRO A 125 12.86 10.59 -36.01
C PRO A 125 12.70 9.27 -35.26
N MET A 126 12.76 9.34 -33.93
CA MET A 126 12.25 8.28 -33.06
C MET A 126 10.79 8.58 -32.74
N ILE A 127 9.87 7.79 -33.29
CA ILE A 127 8.43 8.01 -33.15
C ILE A 127 7.86 7.01 -32.14
N VAL A 128 7.24 7.54 -31.10
CA VAL A 128 6.54 6.76 -30.08
C VAL A 128 5.12 7.32 -29.96
N SER A 129 4.11 6.45 -30.08
CA SER A 129 2.68 6.84 -30.00
C SER A 129 2.31 8.01 -30.92
N GLY A 130 2.92 8.08 -32.11
CA GLY A 130 2.67 9.13 -33.09
C GLY A 130 3.38 10.46 -32.83
N GLU A 131 4.20 10.58 -31.79
CA GLU A 131 5.00 11.77 -31.49
C GLU A 131 6.49 11.51 -31.66
N VAL A 132 7.23 12.52 -32.11
CA VAL A 132 8.70 12.44 -32.19
C VAL A 132 9.29 12.73 -30.81
N ARG A 133 9.79 11.69 -30.15
CA ARG A 133 10.37 11.76 -28.80
C ARG A 133 11.90 11.80 -28.80
N GLY A 134 12.50 11.68 -29.98
CA GLY A 134 13.94 11.70 -30.15
C GLY A 134 14.34 11.67 -31.61
N SER A 135 15.64 11.55 -31.85
CA SER A 135 16.19 11.40 -33.19
C SER A 135 17.49 10.65 -33.19
N VAL A 136 17.79 10.01 -34.31
CA VAL A 136 19.12 9.51 -34.64
C VAL A 136 19.65 10.36 -35.78
N SER A 137 20.92 10.75 -35.74
CA SER A 137 21.53 11.44 -36.88
C SER A 137 22.91 10.93 -37.22
N LEU A 138 23.20 10.92 -38.51
CA LEU A 138 24.52 10.69 -39.09
C LEU A 138 25.02 11.98 -39.73
N GLN A 139 26.32 12.25 -39.60
CA GLN A 139 26.93 13.40 -40.26
C GLN A 139 28.27 13.03 -40.91
N ASN A 140 28.50 13.57 -42.11
CA ASN A 140 29.77 13.43 -42.80
C ASN A 140 30.34 14.83 -43.08
N VAL A 141 31.55 15.10 -42.59
CA VAL A 141 32.21 16.42 -42.70
C VAL A 141 33.14 16.51 -43.92
N GLU A 142 33.41 15.39 -44.58
CA GLU A 142 34.41 15.30 -45.66
C GLU A 142 33.78 15.21 -47.04
N LYS A 143 32.65 14.50 -47.15
CA LYS A 143 31.98 14.16 -48.42
C LYS A 143 30.56 14.73 -48.48
N GLU A 144 30.18 15.27 -49.63
CA GLU A 144 28.78 15.46 -50.00
C GLU A 144 28.20 14.16 -50.55
N ASN A 145 26.88 14.01 -50.51
CA ASN A 145 26.17 12.82 -50.98
C ASN A 145 26.66 11.53 -50.30
N ALA A 146 27.06 11.61 -49.03
CA ALA A 146 27.57 10.46 -48.30
C ALA A 146 26.47 9.46 -47.91
N PHE A 147 25.20 9.83 -48.02
CA PHE A 147 24.06 8.99 -47.63
C PHE A 147 23.09 8.79 -48.79
N SER A 148 22.86 7.53 -49.12
CA SER A 148 21.91 7.05 -50.12
C SER A 148 20.52 6.83 -49.53
N GLU A 149 19.51 6.70 -50.39
CA GLU A 149 18.15 6.32 -49.95
C GLU A 149 18.10 4.94 -49.27
N SER A 150 18.98 4.00 -49.66
CA SER A 150 19.10 2.71 -48.98
C SER A 150 19.58 2.87 -47.55
N GLU A 151 20.56 3.74 -47.33
CA GLU A 151 21.09 4.04 -46.00
C GLU A 151 20.05 4.76 -45.13
N GLU A 152 19.28 5.67 -45.72
CA GLU A 152 18.14 6.30 -45.05
C GLU A 152 17.08 5.28 -44.63
N ARG A 153 16.71 4.33 -45.51
CA ARG A 153 15.75 3.27 -45.18
C ARG A 153 16.28 2.35 -44.07
N LEU A 154 17.56 2.00 -44.11
CA LEU A 154 18.19 1.16 -43.09
C LEU A 154 18.19 1.88 -41.73
N LEU A 155 18.61 3.14 -41.68
CA LEU A 155 18.63 3.91 -40.44
C LEU A 155 17.22 4.13 -39.87
N ASN A 156 16.22 4.39 -40.72
CA ASN A 156 14.80 4.40 -40.34
C ASN A 156 14.38 3.09 -39.67
N THR A 157 14.75 1.95 -40.26
CA THR A 157 14.39 0.63 -39.72
C THR A 157 15.01 0.35 -38.36
N LEU A 158 16.30 0.68 -38.19
CA LEU A 158 17.01 0.55 -36.92
C LEU A 158 16.44 1.49 -35.86
N THR A 159 16.14 2.74 -36.22
CA THR A 159 15.57 3.74 -35.31
C THR A 159 14.16 3.39 -34.87
N ASN A 160 13.33 2.84 -35.77
CA ASN A 160 11.99 2.34 -35.42
C ASN A 160 12.08 1.15 -34.47
N SER A 161 12.98 0.20 -34.74
CA SER A 161 13.18 -0.97 -33.87
C SER A 161 13.64 -0.53 -32.46
N MET A 162 14.55 0.44 -32.39
CA MET A 162 14.98 1.04 -31.13
C MET A 162 13.83 1.74 -30.40
N SER A 163 13.01 2.52 -31.12
CA SER A 163 11.88 3.25 -30.53
C SER A 163 10.87 2.30 -29.87
N VAL A 164 10.60 1.15 -30.51
CA VAL A 164 9.75 0.10 -29.94
C VAL A 164 10.38 -0.51 -28.69
N ALA A 165 11.68 -0.82 -28.71
CA ALA A 165 12.37 -1.40 -27.57
C ALA A 165 12.40 -0.44 -26.36
N LEU A 166 12.65 0.85 -26.59
CA LEU A 166 12.61 1.88 -25.55
C LEU A 166 11.23 2.02 -24.91
N GLU A 167 10.16 1.95 -25.72
CA GLU A 167 8.80 1.99 -25.19
C GLU A 167 8.47 0.74 -24.38
N ASN A 168 8.92 -0.45 -24.83
CA ASN A 168 8.75 -1.69 -24.07
C ASN A 168 9.46 -1.64 -22.71
N ALA A 169 10.71 -1.16 -22.68
CA ALA A 169 11.46 -0.99 -21.43
C ALA A 169 10.73 -0.04 -20.47
N ARG A 170 10.25 1.10 -20.98
CA ARG A 170 9.47 2.08 -20.19
C ARG A 170 8.19 1.48 -19.62
N LEU A 171 7.43 0.76 -20.44
CA LEU A 171 6.18 0.10 -20.02
C LEU A 171 6.44 -1.01 -18.99
N PHE A 172 7.56 -1.73 -19.12
CA PHE A 172 7.95 -2.78 -18.18
C PHE A 172 8.29 -2.19 -16.80
N ASP A 173 9.07 -1.11 -16.75
CA ASP A 173 9.40 -0.42 -15.50
C ASP A 173 8.14 0.13 -14.80
N GLU A 174 7.24 0.76 -15.57
CA GLU A 174 5.96 1.26 -15.06
C GLU A 174 5.07 0.12 -14.50
N SER A 175 5.00 -1.00 -15.22
CA SER A 175 4.26 -2.19 -14.77
C SER A 175 4.82 -2.77 -13.46
N ASN A 176 6.14 -2.87 -13.34
CA ASN A 176 6.79 -3.37 -12.12
C ASN A 176 6.52 -2.46 -10.92
N GLN A 177 6.55 -1.15 -11.11
CA GLN A 177 6.22 -0.20 -10.06
C GLN A 177 4.78 -0.39 -9.59
N LEU A 178 3.82 -0.41 -10.52
CA LEU A 178 2.40 -0.61 -10.20
C LEU A 178 2.14 -1.96 -9.52
N LEU A 179 2.82 -3.03 -9.96
CA LEU A 179 2.71 -4.35 -9.34
C LEU A 179 3.23 -4.35 -7.90
N SER A 180 4.33 -3.64 -7.63
CA SER A 180 4.85 -3.49 -6.27
C SER A 180 3.86 -2.78 -5.35
N GLU A 181 3.29 -1.66 -5.81
CA GLU A 181 2.27 -0.90 -5.07
C GLU A 181 1.01 -1.75 -4.82
N ALA A 182 0.55 -2.50 -5.82
CA ALA A 182 -0.61 -3.37 -5.70
C ALA A 182 -0.39 -4.51 -4.68
N LYS A 183 0.81 -5.11 -4.69
CA LYS A 183 1.18 -6.15 -3.71
C LYS A 183 1.19 -5.61 -2.28
N GLN A 184 1.72 -4.41 -2.07
CA GLN A 184 1.72 -3.77 -0.76
C GLN A 184 0.27 -3.58 -0.24
N ARG A 185 -0.61 -3.00 -1.06
CA ARG A 185 -2.02 -2.82 -0.68
C ARG A 185 -2.76 -4.14 -0.44
N ALA A 186 -2.47 -5.18 -1.23
CA ALA A 186 -3.05 -6.50 -1.04
C ALA A 186 -2.65 -7.12 0.31
N ASN A 187 -1.39 -6.94 0.72
CA ASN A 187 -0.92 -7.39 2.04
C ASN A 187 -1.62 -6.63 3.17
N GLU A 188 -1.72 -5.30 3.07
CA GLU A 188 -2.45 -4.47 4.04
C GLU A 188 -3.91 -4.93 4.21
N LEU A 189 -4.62 -5.14 3.09
CA LEU A 189 -6.00 -5.64 3.10
C LEU A 189 -6.10 -7.06 3.66
N SER A 190 -5.14 -7.94 3.36
CA SER A 190 -5.09 -9.29 3.89
C SER A 190 -4.96 -9.30 5.41
N THR A 191 -4.11 -8.44 5.97
CA THR A 191 -3.99 -8.25 7.42
C THR A 191 -5.31 -7.76 8.02
N VAL A 192 -5.90 -6.71 7.47
CA VAL A 192 -7.18 -6.17 7.97
C VAL A 192 -8.28 -7.24 7.91
N ASN A 193 -8.34 -8.03 6.84
CA ASN A 193 -9.29 -9.13 6.70
C ASN A 193 -9.02 -10.26 7.68
N SER A 194 -7.76 -10.61 7.94
CA SER A 194 -7.38 -11.66 8.89
C SER A 194 -7.76 -11.27 10.32
N ILE A 195 -7.51 -10.01 10.70
CA ILE A 195 -8.01 -9.44 11.96
C ILE A 195 -9.53 -9.54 11.97
N SER A 196 -10.21 -9.03 10.94
CA SER A 196 -11.67 -9.05 10.82
C SER A 196 -12.29 -10.45 10.95
N GLN A 197 -11.66 -11.46 10.36
CA GLN A 197 -12.09 -12.86 10.48
C GLN A 197 -11.91 -13.40 11.90
N ALA A 198 -10.79 -13.08 12.54
CA ALA A 198 -10.60 -13.42 13.95
C ALA A 198 -11.61 -12.70 14.87
N LEU A 199 -12.07 -11.49 14.49
CA LEU A 199 -13.16 -10.81 15.20
C LEU A 199 -14.48 -11.60 15.11
N THR A 200 -14.71 -12.35 14.02
CA THR A 200 -15.93 -13.14 13.84
C THR A 200 -15.91 -14.51 14.53
N SER A 201 -14.75 -15.03 14.96
CA SER A 201 -14.62 -16.41 15.46
C SER A 201 -14.95 -16.61 16.95
N GLN A 202 -15.72 -15.72 17.60
CA GLN A 202 -16.10 -15.81 19.03
C GLN A 202 -14.92 -16.10 19.97
N LEU A 203 -13.78 -15.45 19.73
CA LEU A 203 -12.66 -15.51 20.68
C LEU A 203 -13.02 -14.71 21.94
N ASN A 204 -12.65 -15.22 23.11
CA ASN A 204 -12.72 -14.44 24.34
C ASN A 204 -11.80 -13.21 24.21
N LEU A 205 -12.03 -12.20 25.06
CA LEU A 205 -11.35 -10.90 24.97
C LEU A 205 -9.81 -11.03 25.00
N ASP A 206 -9.30 -11.93 25.84
CA ASP A 206 -7.86 -12.12 26.03
C ASP A 206 -7.21 -12.76 24.79
N ASP A 207 -7.85 -13.76 24.18
CA ASP A 207 -7.36 -14.40 22.96
C ASP A 207 -7.30 -13.41 21.78
N LEU A 208 -8.32 -12.54 21.67
CA LEU A 208 -8.33 -11.49 20.65
C LEU A 208 -7.19 -10.48 20.85
N ILE A 209 -6.99 -10.02 22.09
CA ILE A 209 -5.91 -9.07 22.42
C ILE A 209 -4.54 -9.66 22.11
N ASN A 210 -4.32 -10.93 22.46
CA ASN A 210 -3.07 -11.64 22.16
C ASN A 210 -2.83 -11.78 20.65
N LEU A 211 -3.86 -12.17 19.89
CA LEU A 211 -3.75 -12.32 18.46
C LEU A 211 -3.39 -11.01 17.76
N VAL A 212 -4.07 -9.91 18.12
CA VAL A 212 -3.79 -8.58 17.57
C VAL A 212 -2.34 -8.18 17.87
N GLY A 213 -1.89 -8.38 19.11
CA GLY A 213 -0.53 -8.09 19.53
C GLY A 213 0.53 -8.84 18.72
N GLU A 214 0.39 -10.17 18.58
CA GLU A 214 1.33 -10.98 17.79
C GLU A 214 1.34 -10.58 16.31
N GLN A 215 0.17 -10.27 15.73
CA GLN A 215 0.12 -9.80 14.35
C GLN A 215 0.82 -8.45 14.16
N MET A 216 0.71 -7.52 15.11
CA MET A 216 1.42 -6.23 15.01
C MET A 216 2.93 -6.41 15.09
N LYS A 217 3.38 -7.31 15.96
CA LYS A 217 4.80 -7.68 16.07
C LYS A 217 5.33 -8.25 14.76
N GLU A 218 4.61 -9.19 14.14
CA GLU A 218 5.02 -9.78 12.85
C GLU A 218 4.97 -8.77 11.69
N LEU A 219 3.90 -7.99 11.60
CA LEU A 219 3.68 -7.04 10.51
C LEU A 219 4.72 -5.93 10.50
N PHE A 220 4.95 -5.30 11.65
CA PHE A 220 5.83 -4.14 11.76
C PHE A 220 7.27 -4.49 12.13
N HIS A 221 7.56 -5.75 12.46
CA HIS A 221 8.87 -6.20 12.94
C HIS A 221 9.39 -5.31 14.10
N ALA A 222 8.49 -4.95 15.00
CA ALA A 222 8.76 -4.00 16.08
C ALA A 222 9.48 -4.68 17.26
N ASN A 223 10.37 -3.94 17.91
CA ASN A 223 11.08 -4.43 19.10
C ASN A 223 10.17 -4.47 20.33
N ILE A 224 9.24 -3.51 20.43
CA ILE A 224 8.26 -3.40 21.50
C ILE A 224 6.88 -3.24 20.87
N VAL A 225 5.89 -3.98 21.39
CA VAL A 225 4.49 -3.86 21.03
C VAL A 225 3.66 -3.93 22.31
N TYR A 226 2.69 -3.04 22.45
CA TYR A 226 1.69 -3.18 23.51
C TYR A 226 0.31 -2.75 23.05
N LEU A 227 -0.68 -3.34 23.71
CA LEU A 227 -2.07 -2.90 23.67
C LEU A 227 -2.42 -2.47 25.09
N ALA A 228 -2.78 -1.19 25.25
CA ALA A 228 -3.17 -0.59 26.51
C ALA A 228 -4.69 -0.34 26.51
N ILE A 229 -5.35 -0.62 27.63
CA ILE A 229 -6.79 -0.42 27.84
C ILE A 229 -7.01 0.50 29.04
N LEU A 230 -7.83 1.53 28.86
CA LEU A 230 -8.26 2.41 29.94
C LEU A 230 -9.47 1.81 30.65
N ASP A 231 -9.37 1.66 31.97
CA ASP A 231 -10.52 1.46 32.84
C ASP A 231 -11.05 2.82 33.31
N HIS A 232 -12.17 3.25 32.74
CA HIS A 232 -12.82 4.52 33.06
C HIS A 232 -13.34 4.59 34.50
N ASN A 233 -13.56 3.46 35.18
CA ASN A 233 -14.03 3.48 36.57
C ASN A 233 -12.91 3.83 37.54
N THR A 234 -11.69 3.37 37.24
CA THR A 234 -10.53 3.53 38.12
C THR A 234 -9.53 4.57 37.61
N ASN A 235 -9.70 5.06 36.38
CA ASN A 235 -8.73 5.90 35.64
C ASN A 235 -7.33 5.25 35.56
N MET A 236 -7.31 3.92 35.48
CA MET A 236 -6.08 3.14 35.33
C MET A 236 -5.94 2.64 33.89
N ILE A 237 -4.74 2.79 33.35
CA ILE A 237 -4.34 2.21 32.07
C ILE A 237 -3.67 0.87 32.38
N ASN A 238 -4.26 -0.21 31.87
CA ASN A 238 -3.75 -1.56 31.98
C ASN A 238 -3.12 -1.99 30.64
N PHE A 239 -2.17 -2.91 30.70
CA PHE A 239 -1.44 -3.40 29.53
C PHE A 239 -1.68 -4.91 29.33
N PRO A 240 -2.87 -5.31 28.84
CA PRO A 240 -3.22 -6.72 28.68
C PRO A 240 -2.39 -7.47 27.64
N TYR A 241 -1.79 -6.77 26.66
CA TYR A 241 -0.77 -7.34 25.77
C TYR A 241 0.51 -6.53 25.81
N GLN A 242 1.64 -7.23 25.92
CA GLN A 242 2.97 -6.63 25.98
C GLN A 242 4.01 -7.56 25.36
N TYR A 243 4.88 -6.99 24.54
CA TYR A 243 6.04 -7.65 23.96
C TYR A 243 7.23 -6.68 24.00
N GLY A 244 8.43 -7.19 24.30
CA GLY A 244 9.66 -6.40 24.34
C GLY A 244 9.85 -5.52 25.58
N ASP A 245 8.78 -5.25 26.33
CA ASP A 245 8.81 -4.51 27.60
C ASP A 245 7.74 -5.02 28.56
N LYS A 246 7.91 -4.79 29.87
CA LYS A 246 6.94 -5.12 30.92
C LYS A 246 6.55 -3.87 31.71
N MET A 247 5.53 -3.20 31.23
CA MET A 247 4.83 -2.08 31.86
C MET A 247 3.88 -2.54 32.97
N GLN A 248 3.91 -1.79 34.07
CA GLN A 248 2.93 -1.89 35.15
C GLN A 248 1.71 -1.03 34.83
N PRO A 249 0.52 -1.34 35.39
CA PRO A 249 -0.62 -0.45 35.34
C PRO A 249 -0.26 0.95 35.84
N MET A 250 -0.78 1.97 35.16
CA MET A 250 -0.42 3.36 35.40
C MET A 250 -1.65 4.26 35.41
N LYS A 251 -1.58 5.44 36.04
CA LYS A 251 -2.71 6.35 36.08
C LYS A 251 -2.81 7.15 34.78
N LEU A 252 -4.04 7.43 34.37
CA LEU A 252 -4.29 8.38 33.29
C LEU A 252 -3.67 9.74 33.63
N GLY A 253 -2.87 10.27 32.71
CA GLY A 253 -2.09 11.51 32.85
C GLY A 253 -0.58 11.27 32.79
N GLU A 254 -0.13 10.03 32.96
CA GLU A 254 1.29 9.65 32.90
C GLU A 254 1.69 9.13 31.50
N GLY A 255 2.92 9.42 31.06
CA GLY A 255 3.50 8.86 29.84
C GLY A 255 2.83 9.25 28.50
N LEU A 256 3.39 8.75 27.40
CA LEU A 256 2.90 9.00 26.04
C LEU A 256 1.53 8.35 25.78
N THR A 257 1.28 7.17 26.36
CA THR A 257 0.00 6.46 26.25
C THR A 257 -1.17 7.34 26.72
N SER A 258 -1.02 8.04 27.85
CA SER A 258 -2.07 8.96 28.32
C SER A 258 -2.29 10.13 27.37
N LYS A 259 -1.24 10.65 26.73
CA LYS A 259 -1.39 11.76 25.78
C LYS A 259 -2.25 11.36 24.59
N ILE A 260 -2.04 10.16 24.05
CA ILE A 260 -2.83 9.62 22.94
C ILE A 260 -4.28 9.40 23.36
N ILE A 261 -4.52 8.85 24.57
CA ILE A 261 -5.89 8.65 25.08
C ILE A 261 -6.62 9.99 25.24
N LEU A 262 -5.95 10.99 25.80
CA LEU A 262 -6.54 12.30 26.09
C LEU A 262 -6.73 13.15 24.83
N SER A 263 -5.81 13.09 23.87
CA SER A 263 -5.93 13.82 22.61
C SER A 263 -6.89 13.13 21.63
N GLY A 264 -6.95 11.80 21.66
CA GLY A 264 -7.60 11.00 20.63
C GLY A 264 -6.86 11.02 19.29
N GLU A 265 -5.61 11.46 19.28
CA GLU A 265 -4.80 11.63 18.08
C GLU A 265 -3.59 10.68 18.09
N PRO A 266 -3.20 10.12 16.93
CA PRO A 266 -1.94 9.38 16.77
C PRO A 266 -0.71 10.17 17.21
N LEU A 267 0.32 9.46 17.65
CA LEU A 267 1.61 10.03 17.99
C LEU A 267 2.73 9.25 17.31
N LEU A 268 3.42 9.91 16.38
CA LEU A 268 4.57 9.40 15.65
C LEU A 268 5.82 10.21 16.03
N ILE A 269 6.82 9.54 16.60
CA ILE A 269 8.07 10.15 17.07
C ILE A 269 9.23 9.31 16.55
N ASN A 270 10.08 9.89 15.72
CA ASN A 270 11.17 9.16 15.05
C ASN A 270 12.57 9.58 15.47
N LYS A 271 12.69 10.69 16.21
CA LYS A 271 13.93 11.29 16.69
C LYS A 271 13.69 12.05 17.99
N ASP A 272 14.77 12.28 18.73
CA ASP A 272 14.81 13.16 19.91
C ASP A 272 13.68 12.88 20.91
N LEU A 273 13.34 11.61 21.06
CA LEU A 273 12.16 11.17 21.78
C LEU A 273 12.17 11.63 23.25
N ASP A 274 13.34 11.69 23.87
CA ASP A 274 13.51 12.21 25.23
C ASP A 274 13.27 13.72 25.32
N GLN A 275 13.74 14.50 24.35
CA GLN A 275 13.47 15.93 24.29
C GLN A 275 11.98 16.22 24.07
N LEU A 276 11.32 15.44 23.22
CA LEU A 276 9.89 15.58 22.98
C LEU A 276 9.05 15.17 24.20
N ARG A 277 9.48 14.15 24.95
CA ARG A 277 8.87 13.78 26.24
C ARG A 277 8.89 14.95 27.22
N GLU A 278 10.02 15.66 27.34
CA GLU A 278 10.14 16.86 28.18
C GLU A 278 9.17 17.96 27.74
N GLN A 279 9.08 18.23 26.42
CA GLN A 279 8.15 19.23 25.87
C GLN A 279 6.68 18.87 26.14
N LEU A 280 6.35 17.58 26.08
CA LEU A 280 5.01 17.07 26.36
C LEU A 280 4.72 16.97 27.88
N GLY A 281 5.73 17.21 28.73
CA GLY A 281 5.64 17.12 30.19
C GLY A 281 5.36 15.70 30.68
N VAL A 282 5.87 14.68 29.98
CA VAL A 282 5.68 13.28 30.33
C VAL A 282 6.99 12.63 30.77
N GLN A 283 6.92 11.79 31.79
CA GLN A 283 8.07 11.00 32.21
C GLN A 283 8.31 9.82 31.25
N GLN A 284 9.58 9.43 31.12
CA GLN A 284 9.93 8.17 30.50
C GLN A 284 9.41 7.02 31.36
N ILE A 285 8.70 6.09 30.72
CA ILE A 285 8.23 4.85 31.34
C ILE A 285 8.62 3.72 30.41
N GLY A 286 9.21 2.67 30.99
CA GLY A 286 9.65 1.49 30.24
C GLY A 286 10.98 1.67 29.52
N VAL A 287 11.25 0.75 28.61
CA VAL A 287 12.47 0.72 27.80
C VAL A 287 12.52 1.94 26.86
N PRO A 288 13.65 2.66 26.77
CA PRO A 288 13.80 3.75 25.81
C PRO A 288 13.67 3.26 24.36
N ALA A 289 12.92 3.99 23.54
CA ALA A 289 12.75 3.71 22.12
C ALA A 289 13.39 4.81 21.26
N ALA A 290 14.01 4.40 20.15
CA ALA A 290 14.54 5.28 19.12
C ALA A 290 13.42 5.80 18.19
N SER A 291 12.41 4.96 17.92
CA SER A 291 11.19 5.35 17.21
C SER A 291 9.96 4.83 17.93
N TYR A 292 8.92 5.66 18.04
CA TYR A 292 7.65 5.35 18.69
C TYR A 292 6.49 5.70 17.75
N LEU A 293 5.57 4.75 17.58
CA LEU A 293 4.28 4.99 16.96
C LEU A 293 3.19 4.43 17.89
N GLY A 294 2.27 5.29 18.30
CA GLY A 294 1.10 4.92 19.07
C GLY A 294 -0.16 5.52 18.45
N VAL A 295 -1.23 4.73 18.38
CA VAL A 295 -2.52 5.17 17.84
C VAL A 295 -3.63 4.88 18.85
N PRO A 296 -4.66 5.73 18.92
CA PRO A 296 -5.82 5.48 19.78
C PRO A 296 -6.61 4.27 19.27
N ILE A 297 -7.27 3.56 20.19
CA ILE A 297 -8.29 2.56 19.90
C ILE A 297 -9.65 3.23 20.11
N PRO A 298 -10.28 3.77 19.04
CA PRO A 298 -11.54 4.48 19.16
C PRO A 298 -12.72 3.51 19.23
N VAL A 299 -13.72 3.87 20.03
CA VAL A 299 -15.03 3.21 20.08
C VAL A 299 -16.10 4.29 20.17
N GLU A 300 -16.93 4.41 19.13
CA GLU A 300 -17.94 5.47 19.02
C GLU A 300 -17.33 6.87 19.25
N ASN A 301 -17.63 7.50 20.37
CA ASN A 301 -17.18 8.86 20.71
C ASN A 301 -16.10 8.89 21.80
N GLU A 302 -15.51 7.74 22.16
CA GLU A 302 -14.49 7.63 23.20
C GLU A 302 -13.27 6.82 22.76
N VAL A 303 -12.14 7.05 23.43
CA VAL A 303 -10.90 6.27 23.25
C VAL A 303 -10.77 5.32 24.43
N ILE A 304 -10.84 4.01 24.14
CA ILE A 304 -10.82 2.98 25.18
C ILE A 304 -9.41 2.44 25.45
N GLY A 305 -8.42 2.86 24.66
CA GLY A 305 -7.07 2.30 24.71
C GLY A 305 -6.12 2.85 23.66
N VAL A 306 -4.93 2.25 23.61
CA VAL A 306 -3.85 2.59 22.67
C VAL A 306 -3.22 1.31 22.15
N LEU A 307 -2.94 1.29 20.85
CA LEU A 307 -2.09 0.30 20.22
C LEU A 307 -0.75 0.98 19.87
N SER A 308 0.36 0.40 20.32
CA SER A 308 1.69 0.99 20.09
C SER A 308 2.69 -0.04 19.59
N ILE A 309 3.56 0.43 18.69
CA ILE A 309 4.73 -0.27 18.17
C ILE A 309 5.95 0.64 18.30
N GLN A 310 7.10 0.08 18.63
CA GLN A 310 8.33 0.84 18.85
C GLN A 310 9.56 0.12 18.30
N SER A 311 10.56 0.90 17.92
CA SER A 311 11.91 0.40 17.66
C SER A 311 12.87 0.95 18.70
N THR A 312 13.65 0.06 19.31
CA THR A 312 14.70 0.42 20.28
C THR A 312 16.04 0.71 19.60
N GLU A 313 16.21 0.28 18.36
CA GLU A 313 17.51 0.27 17.67
C GLU A 313 17.58 1.27 16.50
N THR A 314 16.44 1.61 15.89
CA THR A 314 16.40 2.40 14.64
C THR A 314 15.56 3.66 14.79
N GLU A 315 16.15 4.82 14.55
CA GLU A 315 15.45 6.09 14.35
C GLU A 315 14.82 6.17 12.95
N ASN A 316 13.75 6.96 12.78
CA ASN A 316 13.03 7.11 11.50
C ASN A 316 12.46 5.80 10.96
N ARG A 317 12.10 4.89 11.86
CA ARG A 317 11.64 3.56 11.48
C ARG A 317 10.21 3.56 10.91
N PHE A 318 9.36 4.46 11.39
CA PHE A 318 7.92 4.46 11.06
C PHE A 318 7.55 5.69 10.23
N GLY A 319 6.75 5.50 9.20
CA GLY A 319 6.24 6.58 8.35
C GLY A 319 4.73 6.81 8.49
N GLU A 320 4.23 7.75 7.69
CA GLU A 320 2.79 8.03 7.56
C GLU A 320 2.00 6.79 7.13
N ASP A 321 2.58 5.94 6.29
CA ASP A 321 1.93 4.72 5.81
C ASP A 321 1.74 3.71 6.95
N ASP A 322 2.75 3.55 7.81
CA ASP A 322 2.67 2.71 9.01
C ASP A 322 1.61 3.25 9.98
N MET A 323 1.56 4.56 10.17
CA MET A 323 0.56 5.21 11.02
C MET A 323 -0.86 4.97 10.49
N ARG A 324 -1.10 5.19 9.18
CA ARG A 324 -2.44 4.95 8.59
C ARG A 324 -2.88 3.49 8.73
N LEU A 325 -1.96 2.55 8.50
CA LEU A 325 -2.24 1.13 8.66
C LEU A 325 -2.57 0.78 10.12
N LEU A 326 -1.74 1.21 11.07
CA LEU A 326 -1.94 0.94 12.49
C LEU A 326 -3.24 1.57 13.01
N THR A 327 -3.57 2.79 12.59
CA THR A 327 -4.85 3.45 12.92
C THR A 327 -6.06 2.66 12.40
N THR A 328 -5.98 2.14 11.17
CA THR A 328 -7.06 1.33 10.58
C THR A 328 -7.27 0.04 11.37
N ILE A 329 -6.17 -0.59 11.78
CA ILE A 329 -6.19 -1.78 12.62
C ILE A 329 -6.79 -1.45 13.99
N ALA A 330 -6.33 -0.39 14.66
CA ALA A 330 -6.81 0.02 15.97
C ALA A 330 -8.32 0.33 15.99
N ALA A 331 -8.86 0.95 14.94
CA ALA A 331 -10.30 1.16 14.81
C ALA A 331 -11.08 -0.16 14.72
N SER A 332 -10.57 -1.13 13.96
CA SER A 332 -11.17 -2.46 13.84
C SER A 332 -11.12 -3.23 15.16
N VAL A 333 -10.00 -3.12 15.88
CA VAL A 333 -9.81 -3.67 17.22
C VAL A 333 -10.81 -3.07 18.21
N GLY A 334 -11.02 -1.75 18.21
CA GLY A 334 -11.99 -1.10 19.09
C GLY A 334 -13.40 -1.66 18.93
N ILE A 335 -13.86 -1.80 17.68
CA ILE A 335 -15.16 -2.41 17.37
C ILE A 335 -15.27 -3.83 17.94
N ALA A 336 -14.20 -4.62 17.83
CA ALA A 336 -14.18 -5.99 18.29
C ALA A 336 -14.17 -6.10 19.81
N LEU A 337 -13.33 -5.31 20.50
CA LEU A 337 -13.28 -5.29 21.96
C LEU A 337 -14.64 -4.90 22.54
N LYS A 338 -15.33 -3.92 21.93
CA LYS A 338 -16.72 -3.59 22.30
C LYS A 338 -17.66 -4.78 22.14
N LYS A 339 -17.61 -5.46 20.99
CA LYS A 339 -18.46 -6.64 20.72
C LYS A 339 -18.19 -7.77 21.70
N ALA A 340 -16.93 -8.08 21.98
CA ALA A 340 -16.53 -9.13 22.92
C ALA A 340 -17.01 -8.81 24.34
N LYS A 341 -16.85 -7.55 24.80
CA LYS A 341 -17.35 -7.10 26.11
C LYS A 341 -18.87 -7.23 26.21
N LEU A 342 -19.61 -6.75 25.21
CA LEU A 342 -21.08 -6.88 25.17
C LEU A 342 -21.53 -8.35 25.17
N PHE A 343 -20.80 -9.22 24.48
CA PHE A 343 -21.12 -10.65 24.45
C PHE A 343 -20.94 -11.31 25.82
N GLU A 344 -19.86 -11.00 26.55
CA GLU A 344 -19.65 -11.50 27.90
C GLU A 344 -20.69 -10.95 28.89
N GLU A 345 -21.07 -9.67 28.78
CA GLU A 345 -22.15 -9.08 29.59
C GLU A 345 -23.50 -9.79 29.37
N VAL A 346 -23.86 -10.05 28.10
CA VAL A 346 -25.09 -10.80 27.76
C VAL A 346 -25.03 -12.23 28.28
N LYS A 347 -23.89 -12.89 28.17
CA LYS A 347 -23.69 -14.26 28.66
C LYS A 347 -23.83 -14.34 30.19
N ALA A 348 -23.24 -13.39 30.91
CA ALA A 348 -23.37 -13.29 32.36
C ALA A 348 -24.83 -13.03 32.78
N ALA A 349 -25.51 -12.08 32.13
CA ALA A 349 -26.92 -11.77 32.40
C ALA A 349 -27.85 -12.97 32.13
N ASN A 350 -27.62 -13.72 31.06
CA ASN A 350 -28.39 -14.93 30.77
C ASN A 350 -28.20 -16.01 31.84
N HIS A 351 -26.98 -16.22 32.31
CA HIS A 351 -26.69 -17.21 33.36
C HIS A 351 -27.35 -16.81 34.70
N GLU A 352 -27.34 -15.52 35.04
CA GLU A 352 -28.06 -15.00 36.21
C GLU A 352 -29.58 -15.18 36.07
N ALA A 353 -30.13 -14.87 34.90
CA ALA A 353 -31.56 -15.03 34.62
C ALA A 353 -32.00 -16.51 34.70
N GLU A 354 -31.18 -17.44 34.21
CA GLU A 354 -31.44 -18.89 34.33
C GLU A 354 -31.43 -19.35 35.78
N ALA A 355 -30.45 -18.89 36.58
CA ALA A 355 -30.38 -19.19 38.00
C ALA A 355 -31.60 -18.65 38.77
N ALA A 356 -32.00 -17.41 38.48
CA ALA A 356 -33.19 -16.79 39.06
C ALA A 356 -34.47 -17.55 38.68
N ARG A 357 -34.62 -17.95 37.41
CA ARG A 357 -35.78 -18.73 36.94
C ARG A 357 -35.89 -20.07 37.64
N LYS A 358 -34.78 -20.80 37.78
CA LYS A 358 -34.72 -22.09 38.48
C LYS A 358 -35.12 -21.96 39.95
N ASN A 359 -34.72 -20.89 40.62
CA ASN A 359 -35.12 -20.62 42.00
C ASN A 359 -36.61 -20.28 42.11
N ALA A 360 -37.15 -19.50 41.18
CA ALA A 360 -38.58 -19.18 41.12
C ALA A 360 -39.44 -20.43 40.88
N GLU A 361 -39.02 -21.33 39.97
CA GLU A 361 -39.67 -22.62 39.70
C GLU A 361 -39.72 -23.48 40.97
N LYS A 362 -38.60 -23.67 41.66
CA LYS A 362 -38.54 -24.41 42.93
C LYS A 362 -39.44 -23.81 44.02
N ALA A 363 -39.46 -22.47 44.14
CA ALA A 363 -40.32 -21.81 45.11
C ALA A 363 -41.81 -22.03 44.78
N ASN A 364 -42.17 -22.03 43.50
CA ASN A 364 -43.54 -22.28 43.05
C ASN A 364 -43.97 -23.75 43.26
N GLU A 365 -43.09 -24.71 43.02
CA GLU A 365 -43.30 -26.12 43.32
C GLU A 365 -43.50 -26.34 44.83
N ALA A 366 -42.62 -25.78 45.66
CA ALA A 366 -42.73 -25.87 47.12
C ALA A 366 -44.04 -25.24 47.64
N LYS A 367 -44.44 -24.09 47.10
CA LYS A 367 -45.72 -23.44 47.41
C LYS A 367 -46.91 -24.34 47.04
N SER A 368 -46.87 -24.95 45.86
CA SER A 368 -47.95 -25.83 45.38
C SER A 368 -48.06 -27.10 46.24
N ALA A 369 -46.93 -27.71 46.58
CA ALA A 369 -46.87 -28.85 47.49
C ALA A 369 -47.42 -28.49 48.89
N PHE A 370 -46.99 -27.36 49.46
CA PHE A 370 -47.48 -26.88 50.74
C PHE A 370 -48.99 -26.66 50.75
N LEU A 371 -49.54 -25.97 49.74
CA LEU A 371 -50.99 -25.72 49.64
C LEU A 371 -51.79 -27.02 49.51
N SER A 372 -51.27 -28.00 48.77
CA SER A 372 -51.88 -29.33 48.65
C SER A 372 -51.90 -30.05 50.00
N THR A 373 -50.77 -30.09 50.71
CA THR A 373 -50.65 -30.72 52.03
C THR A 373 -51.56 -30.06 53.06
N VAL A 374 -51.53 -28.72 53.19
CA VAL A 374 -52.39 -28.00 54.14
C VAL A 374 -53.87 -28.21 53.83
N SER A 375 -54.25 -28.23 52.55
CA SER A 375 -55.64 -28.50 52.16
C SER A 375 -56.10 -29.91 52.52
N HIS A 376 -55.21 -30.90 52.51
CA HIS A 376 -55.52 -32.25 52.95
C HIS A 376 -55.65 -32.32 54.48
N GLU A 377 -54.68 -31.76 55.20
CA GLU A 377 -54.61 -31.75 56.66
C GLU A 377 -55.77 -30.97 57.31
N LEU A 378 -56.25 -29.88 56.70
CA LEU A 378 -57.41 -29.13 57.21
C LEU A 378 -58.74 -29.83 56.92
N ARG A 379 -58.86 -30.53 55.79
CA ARG A 379 -60.11 -31.18 55.38
C ARG A 379 -60.52 -32.30 56.34
N THR A 380 -59.55 -33.07 56.83
CA THR A 380 -59.79 -34.19 57.74
C THR A 380 -60.52 -33.76 59.04
N PRO A 381 -59.98 -32.84 59.87
CA PRO A 381 -60.66 -32.39 61.08
C PRO A 381 -61.95 -31.63 60.77
N LEU A 382 -62.01 -30.84 59.68
CA LEU A 382 -63.23 -30.12 59.31
C LEU A 382 -64.37 -31.08 58.94
N THR A 383 -64.05 -32.19 58.26
CA THR A 383 -65.02 -33.25 57.92
C THR A 383 -65.56 -33.90 59.19
N SER A 384 -64.69 -34.16 60.18
CA SER A 384 -65.10 -34.67 61.48
C SER A 384 -66.00 -33.68 62.24
N VAL A 385 -65.62 -32.39 62.31
CA VAL A 385 -66.41 -31.32 62.95
C VAL A 385 -67.78 -31.19 62.28
N LEU A 386 -67.84 -31.17 60.95
CA LEU A 386 -69.08 -31.09 60.19
C LEU A 386 -69.98 -32.32 60.42
N GLY A 387 -69.38 -33.51 60.53
CA GLY A 387 -70.08 -34.75 60.88
C GLY A 387 -70.75 -34.65 62.25
N PHE A 388 -70.00 -34.24 63.27
CA PHE A 388 -70.55 -34.01 64.62
C PHE A 388 -71.63 -32.92 64.63
N ALA A 389 -71.42 -31.80 63.93
CA ALA A 389 -72.39 -30.73 63.83
C ALA A 389 -73.71 -31.20 63.20
N LYS A 390 -73.66 -32.03 62.14
CA LYS A 390 -74.86 -32.63 61.52
C LYS A 390 -75.59 -33.57 62.48
N ILE A 391 -74.87 -34.38 63.27
CA ILE A 391 -75.47 -35.26 64.28
C ILE A 391 -76.17 -34.44 65.37
N ILE A 392 -75.52 -33.39 65.87
CA ILE A 392 -76.08 -32.47 66.87
C ILE A 392 -77.34 -31.80 66.31
N LYS A 393 -77.30 -31.29 65.08
CA LYS A 393 -78.44 -30.67 64.40
C LYS A 393 -79.62 -31.65 64.28
N LYS A 394 -79.39 -32.87 63.80
CA LYS A 394 -80.43 -33.89 63.68
C LYS A 394 -81.07 -34.22 65.02
N ARG A 395 -80.27 -34.41 66.07
CA ARG A 395 -80.78 -34.64 67.44
C ARG A 395 -81.58 -33.48 68.00
N LEU A 396 -81.25 -32.24 67.63
CA LEU A 396 -82.01 -31.04 67.99
C LEU A 396 -83.34 -30.98 67.23
N GLU A 397 -83.33 -31.26 65.92
CA GLU A 397 -84.54 -31.34 65.09
C GLU A 397 -85.50 -32.43 65.61
N ASP A 398 -85.00 -33.64 65.89
CA ASP A 398 -85.78 -34.75 66.48
C ASP A 398 -86.37 -34.39 67.86
N LYS A 399 -85.74 -33.47 68.61
CA LYS A 399 -86.24 -32.99 69.92
C LYS A 399 -87.26 -31.85 69.82
N ILE A 400 -87.13 -30.97 68.82
CA ILE A 400 -87.94 -29.75 68.67
C ILE A 400 -89.20 -30.02 67.83
N PHE A 401 -89.10 -30.94 66.84
CA PHE A 401 -90.21 -31.37 65.99
C PHE A 401 -90.34 -32.90 66.04
N PRO A 402 -90.82 -33.47 67.17
CA PRO A 402 -91.07 -34.90 67.24
C PRO A 402 -92.24 -35.25 66.31
N THR A 403 -92.01 -36.16 65.37
CA THR A 403 -93.06 -36.78 64.55
C THR A 403 -93.96 -37.70 65.37
#